data_AF-A0A3D3PSU6-F1
#
_entry.id   AF-A0A3D3PSU6-F1
#
_cell.length_a   1.000
_cell.length_b   1.000
_cell.length_c   1.000
_cell.angle_alpha   90.00
_cell.angle_beta   90.00
_cell.angle_gamma   90.00
#
_symmetry.space_group_name_H-M   'P 1'
#
loop_
_entity.id
_entity.type
_entity.pdbx_description
1 polymer ?
#
loop_
_entity_poly.entity_id
_entity_poly.type
_entity_poly.pdbx_seq_one_letter_code
_entity_poly.pdbx_strand_id
1 'polypeptide(L)' 'RRRFWNFPGDPEHDKLVPPLLVYADLLATGDARCIETAKMIYETYVARLFAEN' A
#
# COMPACT_ATOMS: atom_id res chain seq x y z
N ARG A 1 18.47 -11.39 -9.78
CA ARG A 1 17.58 -11.26 -8.60
C ARG A 1 16.15 -11.03 -9.11
N ARG A 2 15.16 -11.84 -8.70
CA ARG A 2 13.73 -11.68 -9.08
C ARG A 2 13.00 -10.90 -7.98
N ARG A 3 12.03 -10.05 -8.34
CA ARG A 3 11.17 -9.37 -7.36
C ARG A 3 10.30 -10.40 -6.64
N PHE A 4 10.28 -10.36 -5.31
CA PHE A 4 9.43 -11.23 -4.50
C PHE A 4 7.94 -10.87 -4.70
N TRP A 5 7.62 -9.57 -4.60
CA TRP A 5 6.28 -9.05 -4.88
C TRP A 5 6.13 -8.71 -6.37
N ASN A 6 5.00 -9.13 -6.96
CA ASN A 6 4.63 -8.78 -8.32
C ASN A 6 3.27 -8.09 -8.30
N PHE A 7 3.29 -6.77 -8.25
CA PHE A 7 2.08 -5.97 -8.38
C PHE A 7 1.86 -5.67 -9.86
N PRO A 8 0.68 -5.95 -10.42
CA PRO A 8 0.31 -5.41 -11.73
C PRO A 8 0.23 -3.88 -11.55
N GLY A 9 1.34 -3.22 -11.89
CA GLY A 9 1.48 -1.78 -11.70
C GLY A 9 0.63 -1.02 -12.68
N ASP A 10 0.21 0.17 -12.28
CA ASP A 10 -0.23 1.20 -13.21
C ASP A 10 0.99 1.61 -14.07
N PRO A 11 0.93 1.45 -15.41
CA PRO A 11 2.03 1.85 -16.30
C PRO A 11 2.43 3.31 -16.18
N GLU A 12 1.50 4.19 -15.77
CA GLU A 12 1.78 5.62 -15.58
C GLU A 12 2.57 5.89 -14.30
N HIS A 13 2.58 4.94 -13.36
CA HIS A 13 3.15 5.08 -12.02
C HIS A 13 4.11 3.95 -11.66
N ASP A 14 4.83 3.40 -12.65
CA ASP A 14 5.74 2.24 -12.50
C ASP A 14 6.90 2.46 -11.51
N LYS A 15 7.23 3.72 -11.22
CA LYS A 15 8.24 4.13 -10.24
C LYS A 15 7.69 4.38 -8.84
N LEU A 16 6.37 4.36 -8.64
CA LEU A 16 5.77 4.54 -7.33
C LEU A 16 5.71 3.24 -6.55
N VAL A 17 5.84 3.36 -5.23
CA VAL A 17 5.65 2.22 -4.33
C VAL A 17 4.15 1.87 -4.30
N PRO A 18 3.78 0.59 -4.46
CA PRO A 18 2.40 0.14 -4.34
C PRO A 18 1.77 0.55 -3.00
N PRO A 19 0.51 1.03 -2.98
CA PRO A 19 -0.14 1.49 -1.76
C PRO A 19 -0.16 0.46 -0.62
N LEU A 20 -0.27 -0.83 -0.92
CA LEU A 20 -0.21 -1.90 0.07
C LEU A 20 1.12 -1.93 0.85
N LEU A 21 2.24 -1.67 0.17
CA LEU A 21 3.55 -1.64 0.82
C LEU A 21 3.72 -0.36 1.65
N VAL A 22 3.23 0.78 1.16
CA VAL A 22 3.23 2.05 1.91
C VAL A 22 2.42 1.91 3.20
N TYR A 23 1.24 1.30 3.13
CA TYR A 23 0.41 1.00 4.30
C TYR A 23 1.16 0.16 5.35
N ALA A 24 1.81 -0.93 4.91
CA ALA A 24 2.55 -1.81 5.82
C ALA A 24 3.72 -1.10 6.50
N ASP A 25 4.46 -0.26 5.76
CA ASP A 25 5.60 0.51 6.29
C ASP A 25 5.15 1.57 7.32
N LEU A 26 4.06 2.30 7.02
CA LEU A 26 3.47 3.27 7.94
C LEU A 26 2.97 2.62 9.23
N LEU A 27 2.32 1.45 9.13
CA LEU A 27 1.91 0.70 10.32
C LEU A 27 3.10 0.19 11.13
N ALA A 28 4.14 -0.31 10.46
CA ALA A 28 5.35 -0.81 11.12
C ALA A 28 6.10 0.30 11.87
N THR A 29 6.00 1.55 11.40
CA THR A 29 6.58 2.71 12.09
C THR A 29 5.98 2.92 13.49
N GLY A 30 4.69 2.62 13.69
CA GLY A 30 4.03 2.66 15.00
C GLY A 30 3.81 4.05 15.61
N ASP A 31 4.21 5.15 14.94
CA ASP A 31 3.88 6.52 15.35
C ASP A 31 2.42 6.86 15.05
N ALA A 32 1.79 7.68 15.90
CA ALA A 32 0.37 8.03 15.79
C ALA A 32 0.02 8.67 14.43
N ARG A 33 0.88 9.55 13.89
CA ARG A 33 0.64 10.22 12.61
C ARG A 33 0.78 9.25 11.44
N CYS A 34 1.72 8.30 11.53
CA CYS A 34 1.89 7.26 10.53
C CYS A 34 0.68 6.31 10.54
N ILE A 35 0.16 5.96 11.71
CA ILE A 35 -1.06 5.13 11.83
C ILE A 35 -2.28 5.84 11.23
N GLU A 36 -2.45 7.14 11.49
CA GLU A 36 -3.52 7.94 10.87
C GLU A 36 -3.38 7.94 9.33
N THR A 37 -2.18 8.18 8.83
CA THR A 37 -1.92 8.15 7.37
C THR A 37 -2.14 6.76 6.79
N ALA A 38 -1.72 5.70 7.49
CA ALA A 38 -1.93 4.32 7.08
C ALA A 38 -3.43 4.01 6.96
N LYS A 39 -4.25 4.52 7.88
CA LYS A 39 -5.70 4.35 7.82
C LYS A 39 -6.30 4.99 6.56
N MET A 40 -5.86 6.20 6.20
CA MET A 40 -6.31 6.87 4.96
C MET A 40 -5.94 6.07 3.71
N ILE A 41 -4.71 5.53 3.66
CA ILE A 41 -4.27 4.67 2.56
C ILE A 41 -5.08 3.36 2.51
N TYR A 42 -5.37 2.78 3.68
CA TYR A 42 -6.15 1.56 3.77
C TYR A 42 -7.55 1.74 3.18
N GLU A 43 -8.26 2.77 3.62
CA GLU A 43 -9.63 3.07 3.19
C GLU A 43 -9.70 3.38 1.69
N THR A 44 -8.72 4.13 1.17
CA THR A 44 -8.72 4.58 -0.23
C THR A 44 -8.27 3.50 -1.21
N TYR A 45 -7.26 2.70 -0.85
CA TYR A 45 -6.54 1.85 -1.81
C TYR A 45 -6.48 0.37 -1.46
N VAL A 46 -6.43 0.01 -0.17
CA VAL A 46 -6.19 -1.38 0.26
C VAL A 46 -7.49 -2.15 0.46
N ALA A 47 -8.50 -1.54 1.09
CA ALA A 47 -9.76 -2.20 1.38
C ALA A 47 -10.45 -2.77 0.12
N ARG A 48 -10.37 -2.03 -0.99
CA ARG A 48 -10.92 -2.46 -2.30
C ARG A 48 -10.28 -3.73 -2.86
N LEU A 49 -9.04 -4.06 -2.48
CA LEU A 49 -8.37 -5.30 -2.93
C LEU A 49 -9.04 -6.57 -2.37
N PHE A 50 -9.83 -6.43 -1.30
CA PHE A 50 -10.55 -7.53 -0.67
C PHE A 50 -12.05 -7.53 -1.00
N ALA A 51 -12.55 -6.45 -1.62
CA ALA A 51 -13.96 -6.26 -1.94
C ALA A 51 -14.40 -6.97 -3.23
N GLU A 52 -13.46 -7.48 -4.02
CA GLU A 52 -13.72 -8.39 -5.15
C GLU A 52 -13.69 -9.84 -4.65
N ASN A 53 -14.80 -10.31 -4.06
CA ASN A 53 -15.12 -11.73 -3.87
C ASN A 53 -16.60 -11.96 -4.19
#